data_AF-A0A957X7Q3-F1
#
_entry.id   AF-A0A957X7Q3-F1
#
_cell.length_a   1.000
_cell.length_b   1.000
_cell.length_c   1.000
_cell.angle_alpha   90.00
_cell.angle_beta   90.00
_cell.angle_gamma   90.00
#
_symmetry.space_group_name_H-M   'P 1'
#
loop_
_entity.id
_entity.type
_entity.pdbx_description
1 polymer ?
#
loop_
_entity_poly.entity_id
_entity_poly.type
_entity_poly.pdbx_seq_one_letter_code
_entity_poly.pdbx_strand_id
1 'polypeptide(L)'
;AAIHSPFHPKPLVPQHAATTSLAMTRKATLTQLVSQADAVVRGRVVSVASGWAPHQRLIESHATVAVSYSLLGQATTTITVTTPGGYLADEGLGMVSPHTAAFTAGEEVLLFLRQTTAQWQVINGAGGKFRLRGQEAMSDDLQIVESLDSFLVSVAALCATRTAAQPTVALWGVDRVTTPHQLSALHATAQQTGTAHKWASPHAGATYYVNTNSAQFTSPTAVDELRNAIIAAAATWSDIASADFALHYGGATGATATSYNGVNEILFMHKGATERAAAAEVWYTADQTIVEADIWINDDYQWNVAGTPAANEVDLESALIHEFGHWLILNHTAYPTSVMYPRLATGAIKRTLGDEDIAGISAIYPRR
;
A
#
# COMPACT_ATOMS: atom_id res chain seq x y z
N ALA A 1 -37.14 -5.29 -48.75
CA ALA A 1 -37.40 -3.87 -48.43
C ALA A 1 -36.74 -3.58 -47.10
N ALA A 2 -35.70 -2.76 -47.12
CA ALA A 2 -34.95 -2.32 -45.95
C ALA A 2 -35.75 -1.27 -45.18
N ILE A 3 -35.68 -1.30 -43.85
CA ILE A 3 -35.95 -0.12 -43.01
C ILE A 3 -34.82 -0.04 -41.97
N HIS A 4 -33.87 0.85 -42.25
CA HIS A 4 -32.87 1.38 -41.32
C HIS A 4 -33.51 2.47 -40.45
N SER A 5 -33.14 2.54 -39.16
CA SER A 5 -32.76 3.78 -38.44
C SER A 5 -32.33 3.49 -36.98
N PRO A 6 -31.62 4.40 -36.29
CA PRO A 6 -30.22 4.16 -35.96
C PRO A 6 -29.94 4.07 -34.45
N PHE A 7 -28.93 3.27 -34.10
CA PHE A 7 -28.23 3.38 -32.82
C PHE A 7 -27.50 4.73 -32.77
N HIS A 8 -27.88 5.60 -31.84
CA HIS A 8 -27.03 6.70 -31.41
C HIS A 8 -25.95 6.14 -30.47
N PRO A 9 -24.65 6.20 -30.79
CA PRO A 9 -23.63 5.99 -29.79
C PRO A 9 -23.67 7.16 -28.79
N LYS A 10 -23.78 6.84 -27.49
CA LYS A 10 -23.49 7.80 -26.42
C LYS A 10 -22.11 8.42 -26.69
N PRO A 11 -21.94 9.74 -26.53
CA PRO A 11 -20.64 10.35 -26.71
C PRO A 11 -19.65 9.73 -25.73
N LEU A 12 -18.54 9.23 -26.26
CA LEU A 12 -17.35 8.89 -25.50
C LEU A 12 -16.95 10.14 -24.69
N VAL A 13 -16.90 9.99 -23.37
CA VAL A 13 -16.27 10.99 -22.51
C VAL A 13 -14.83 11.18 -23.03
N PRO A 14 -14.39 12.41 -23.34
CA PRO A 14 -13.09 12.62 -23.96
C PRO A 14 -11.98 12.18 -23.00
N GLN A 15 -11.06 11.34 -23.49
CA GLN A 15 -9.85 10.87 -22.79
C GLN A 15 -9.01 12.01 -22.18
N HIS A 16 -9.14 13.24 -22.69
CA HIS A 16 -8.47 14.43 -22.18
C HIS A 16 -8.84 14.82 -20.73
N ALA A 17 -10.06 14.54 -20.28
CA ALA A 17 -10.47 14.84 -18.90
C ALA A 17 -9.79 13.91 -17.88
N ALA A 18 -9.64 12.62 -18.24
CA ALA A 18 -8.96 11.63 -17.41
C ALA A 18 -7.46 11.92 -17.27
N THR A 19 -6.77 12.26 -18.37
CA THR A 19 -5.34 12.61 -18.35
C THR A 19 -5.06 13.86 -17.50
N THR A 20 -5.96 14.85 -17.57
CA THR A 20 -5.83 16.09 -16.78
C THR A 20 -6.04 15.84 -15.29
N SER A 21 -7.02 15.01 -14.92
CA SER A 21 -7.27 14.60 -13.52
C SER A 21 -6.09 13.82 -12.93
N LEU A 22 -5.54 12.86 -13.67
CA LEU A 22 -4.37 12.07 -13.26
C LEU A 22 -3.13 12.95 -13.05
N ALA A 23 -2.87 13.90 -13.96
CA ALA A 23 -1.75 14.84 -13.82
C ALA A 23 -1.89 15.78 -12.61
N MET A 24 -3.11 16.25 -12.31
CA MET A 24 -3.38 17.04 -11.10
C MET A 24 -3.17 16.23 -9.83
N THR A 25 -3.72 15.00 -9.76
CA THR A 25 -3.55 14.10 -8.61
C THR A 25 -2.09 13.71 -8.41
N ARG A 26 -1.35 13.47 -9.49
CA ARG A 26 0.10 13.24 -9.47
C ARG A 26 0.85 14.42 -8.87
N LYS A 27 0.59 15.64 -9.36
CA LYS A 27 1.25 16.85 -8.84
C LYS A 27 0.93 17.08 -7.37
N ALA A 28 -0.33 16.90 -6.95
CA ALA A 28 -0.74 17.01 -5.55
C ALA A 28 0.00 16.00 -4.66
N THR A 29 0.11 14.75 -5.12
CA THR A 29 0.84 13.68 -4.41
C THR A 29 2.31 14.03 -4.24
N LEU A 30 3.02 14.42 -5.32
CA LEU A 30 4.43 14.81 -5.22
C LEU A 30 4.63 16.04 -4.34
N THR A 31 3.70 17.01 -4.39
CA THR A 31 3.74 18.20 -3.53
C THR A 31 3.63 17.81 -2.05
N GLN A 32 2.75 16.87 -1.71
CA GLN A 32 2.60 16.33 -0.36
C GLN A 32 3.85 15.57 0.10
N LEU A 33 4.43 14.72 -0.75
CA LEU A 33 5.65 13.99 -0.41
C LEU A 33 6.82 14.95 -0.12
N VAL A 34 7.03 15.97 -0.97
CA VAL A 34 8.09 16.97 -0.78
C VAL A 34 7.85 17.85 0.45
N SER A 35 6.60 18.21 0.75
CA SER A 35 6.30 19.04 1.92
C SER A 35 6.55 18.32 3.25
N GLN A 36 6.49 16.99 3.25
CA GLN A 36 6.74 16.17 4.43
C GLN A 36 8.17 15.62 4.53
N ALA A 37 8.97 15.76 3.46
CA ALA A 37 10.32 15.22 3.37
C ALA A 37 11.36 16.04 4.12
N ASP A 38 12.17 15.35 4.93
CA ASP A 38 13.44 15.86 5.46
C ASP A 38 14.55 15.66 4.44
N ALA A 39 14.49 14.58 3.65
CA ALA A 39 15.39 14.34 2.54
C ALA A 39 14.68 13.74 1.31
N VAL A 40 15.16 14.09 0.11
CA VAL A 40 14.76 13.44 -1.15
C VAL A 40 16.02 12.96 -1.85
N VAL A 41 16.23 11.65 -1.89
CA VAL A 41 17.51 11.06 -2.30
C VAL A 41 17.34 10.15 -3.51
N ARG A 42 18.32 10.17 -4.41
CA ARG A 42 18.51 9.12 -5.41
C ARG A 42 19.69 8.25 -4.99
N GLY A 43 19.55 6.94 -5.13
CA GLY A 43 20.65 6.04 -4.88
C GLY A 43 20.39 4.61 -5.34
N ARG A 44 21.42 3.78 -5.18
CA ARG A 44 21.36 2.33 -5.41
C ARG A 44 21.16 1.61 -4.09
N VAL A 45 20.21 0.68 -4.05
CA VAL A 45 20.10 -0.26 -2.92
C VAL A 45 21.27 -1.24 -2.99
N VAL A 46 22.15 -1.21 -2.01
CA VAL A 46 23.35 -2.07 -1.95
C VAL A 46 23.01 -3.42 -1.33
N SER A 47 22.24 -3.42 -0.26
CA SER A 47 21.83 -4.61 0.47
C SER A 47 20.48 -4.40 1.14
N VAL A 48 19.77 -5.51 1.35
CA VAL A 48 18.56 -5.56 2.18
C VAL A 48 18.76 -6.72 3.14
N ALA A 49 18.65 -6.46 4.43
CA ALA A 49 18.70 -7.48 5.46
C ALA A 49 17.44 -7.39 6.31
N SER A 50 16.84 -8.53 6.63
CA SER A 50 15.66 -8.59 7.50
C SER A 50 16.02 -9.15 8.87
N GLY A 51 15.27 -8.72 9.88
CA GLY A 51 15.43 -9.16 11.25
C GLY A 51 14.15 -8.92 12.04
N TRP A 52 14.09 -9.47 13.24
CA TRP A 52 13.04 -9.13 14.18
C TRP A 52 13.14 -7.65 14.59
N ALA A 53 12.02 -6.95 14.52
CA ALA A 53 11.83 -5.67 15.17
C ALA A 53 12.01 -5.81 16.69
N PRO A 54 12.22 -4.71 17.44
CA PRO A 54 12.25 -4.75 18.90
C PRO A 54 11.05 -5.50 19.48
N HIS A 55 11.29 -6.28 20.53
CA HIS A 55 10.30 -7.17 21.17
C HIS A 55 9.82 -8.37 20.33
N GLN A 56 10.44 -8.64 19.17
CA GLN A 56 10.18 -9.83 18.33
C GLN A 56 8.71 -10.01 17.93
N ARG A 57 7.99 -8.90 17.74
CA ARG A 57 6.58 -8.92 17.32
C ARG A 57 6.42 -8.89 15.81
N LEU A 58 7.23 -8.06 15.15
CA LEU A 58 7.18 -7.82 13.71
C LEU A 58 8.54 -8.13 13.08
N ILE A 59 8.55 -8.38 11.77
CA ILE A 59 9.77 -8.44 10.98
C ILE A 59 10.01 -7.06 10.36
N GLU A 60 11.24 -6.59 10.36
CA GLU A 60 11.67 -5.37 9.67
C GLU A 60 12.76 -5.69 8.66
N SER A 61 12.86 -4.86 7.63
CA SER A 61 13.92 -4.87 6.63
C SER A 61 14.71 -3.58 6.70
N HIS A 62 16.02 -3.70 6.65
CA HIS A 62 16.98 -2.60 6.61
C HIS A 62 17.64 -2.56 5.24
N ALA A 63 17.23 -1.60 4.41
CA ALA A 63 17.81 -1.36 3.11
C ALA A 63 18.96 -0.35 3.22
N THR A 64 20.17 -0.76 2.87
CA THR A 64 21.33 0.13 2.77
C THR A 64 21.36 0.74 1.37
N VAL A 65 21.28 2.06 1.28
CA VAL A 65 21.26 2.81 0.02
C VAL A 65 22.54 3.63 -0.11
N ALA A 66 23.32 3.36 -1.15
CA ALA A 66 24.42 4.22 -1.57
C ALA A 66 23.82 5.43 -2.28
N VAL A 67 23.96 6.61 -1.66
CA VAL A 67 23.34 7.84 -2.15
C VAL A 67 24.19 8.41 -3.28
N SER A 68 23.59 8.55 -4.46
CA SER A 68 24.22 9.20 -5.61
C SER A 68 24.13 10.73 -5.49
N TYR A 69 22.94 11.24 -5.14
CA TYR A 69 22.73 12.65 -4.83
C TYR A 69 21.47 12.87 -4.00
N SER A 70 21.39 14.06 -3.39
CA SER A 70 20.21 14.54 -2.68
C SER A 70 19.63 15.77 -3.39
N LEU A 71 18.31 15.77 -3.59
CA LEU A 71 17.54 16.91 -4.12
C LEU A 71 17.00 17.83 -3.01
N LEU A 72 16.84 17.28 -1.81
CA LEU A 72 16.38 17.98 -0.61
C LEU A 72 17.08 17.37 0.60
N GLY A 73 17.51 18.21 1.55
CA GLY A 73 18.21 17.74 2.74
C GLY A 73 19.64 17.25 2.47
N GLN A 74 20.43 17.15 3.53
CA GLN A 74 21.76 16.54 3.47
C GLN A 74 21.64 15.07 3.88
N ALA A 75 21.86 14.17 2.94
CA ALA A 75 22.03 12.75 3.23
C ALA A 75 23.52 12.40 3.17
N THR A 76 23.95 11.49 4.05
CA THR A 76 25.30 10.90 3.99
C THR A 76 25.49 10.12 2.69
N THR A 77 26.74 9.75 2.38
CA THR A 77 27.08 8.91 1.21
C THR A 77 26.39 7.53 1.23
N THR A 78 25.95 7.10 2.41
CA THR A 78 25.16 5.89 2.60
C THR A 78 24.11 6.15 3.67
N ILE A 79 22.90 5.67 3.44
CA ILE A 79 21.80 5.71 4.41
C ILE A 79 21.24 4.31 4.61
N THR A 80 20.61 4.08 5.77
CA THR A 80 19.83 2.87 6.03
C THR A 80 18.36 3.26 6.20
N VAL A 81 17.51 2.67 5.36
CA VAL A 81 16.06 2.86 5.38
C VAL A 81 15.43 1.63 6.00
N THR A 82 14.59 1.81 7.01
CA THR A 82 13.93 0.70 7.71
C THR A 82 12.45 0.66 7.35
N THR A 83 11.95 -0.52 7.01
CA THR A 83 10.55 -0.76 6.66
C THR A 83 10.02 -2.02 7.34
N PRO A 84 8.75 -2.04 7.79
CA PRO A 84 8.09 -3.29 8.18
C PRO A 84 8.10 -4.29 7.04
N GLY A 85 8.16 -5.58 7.36
CA GLY A 85 8.19 -6.68 6.41
C GLY A 85 9.61 -7.21 6.17
N GLY A 86 9.70 -8.38 5.55
CA GLY A 86 10.96 -9.04 5.29
C GLY A 86 10.87 -10.56 5.30
N TYR A 87 12.02 -11.22 5.21
CA TYR A 87 12.11 -12.67 5.26
C TYR A 87 13.29 -13.11 6.12
N LEU A 88 13.01 -13.89 7.16
CA LEU A 88 13.97 -14.50 8.07
C LEU A 88 14.36 -15.86 7.50
N ALA A 89 15.47 -15.91 6.77
CA ALA A 89 15.92 -17.11 6.09
C ALA A 89 16.19 -18.29 7.04
N ASP A 90 16.73 -18.01 8.22
CA ASP A 90 17.07 -19.04 9.22
C ASP A 90 15.81 -19.65 9.88
N GLU A 91 14.68 -18.94 9.86
CA GLU A 91 13.42 -19.38 10.45
C GLU A 91 12.40 -19.84 9.39
N GLY A 92 12.67 -19.59 8.10
CA GLY A 92 11.72 -19.87 7.03
C GLY A 92 10.41 -19.09 7.18
N LEU A 93 10.48 -17.88 7.73
CA LEU A 93 9.34 -17.03 8.06
C LEU A 93 9.48 -15.67 7.39
N GLY A 94 8.42 -15.20 6.74
CA GLY A 94 8.35 -13.86 6.19
C GLY A 94 7.13 -13.10 6.67
N MET A 95 7.18 -11.77 6.50
CA MET A 95 6.08 -10.86 6.78
C MET A 95 5.95 -9.86 5.63
N VAL A 96 4.73 -9.62 5.19
CA VAL A 96 4.38 -8.57 4.22
C VAL A 96 3.53 -7.51 4.92
N SER A 97 3.91 -6.24 4.72
CA SER A 97 3.11 -5.08 5.08
C SER A 97 2.75 -4.35 3.76
N PRO A 98 1.58 -4.57 3.17
CA PRO A 98 1.24 -4.17 1.79
C PRO A 98 1.44 -2.69 1.46
N HIS A 99 1.36 -1.83 2.47
CA HIS A 99 1.53 -0.38 2.33
C HIS A 99 2.97 0.09 2.52
N THR A 100 3.91 -0.82 2.75
CA THR A 100 5.31 -0.51 3.03
C THR A 100 6.17 -0.48 1.76
N ALA A 101 7.21 0.34 1.74
CA ALA A 101 8.19 0.26 0.68
C ALA A 101 9.02 -1.04 0.81
N ALA A 102 8.86 -1.95 -0.14
CA ALA A 102 9.74 -3.10 -0.28
C ALA A 102 11.01 -2.70 -1.05
N PHE A 103 12.16 -3.30 -0.74
CA PHE A 103 13.43 -3.03 -1.43
C PHE A 103 14.06 -4.29 -2.01
N THR A 104 14.81 -4.14 -3.09
CA THR A 104 15.57 -5.20 -3.74
C THR A 104 17.00 -4.74 -3.97
N ALA A 105 17.98 -5.53 -3.53
CA ALA A 105 19.39 -5.21 -3.75
C ALA A 105 19.69 -5.05 -5.25
N GLY A 106 20.46 -4.01 -5.58
CA GLY A 106 20.82 -3.63 -6.94
C GLY A 106 19.85 -2.66 -7.61
N GLU A 107 18.64 -2.46 -7.09
CA GLU A 107 17.68 -1.54 -7.70
C GLU A 107 18.08 -0.06 -7.50
N GLU A 108 17.77 0.78 -8.49
CA GLU A 108 17.92 2.23 -8.41
C GLU A 108 16.61 2.85 -7.91
N VAL A 109 16.70 3.77 -6.96
CA VAL A 109 15.53 4.37 -6.31
C VAL A 109 15.63 5.89 -6.20
N LEU A 110 14.49 6.56 -6.26
CA LEU A 110 14.27 7.87 -5.66
C LEU A 110 13.37 7.70 -4.43
N LEU A 111 13.79 8.25 -3.29
CA LEU A 111 13.10 8.10 -2.01
C LEU A 111 12.76 9.45 -1.41
N PHE A 112 11.52 9.58 -0.94
CA PHE A 112 11.06 10.67 -0.09
C PHE A 112 11.13 10.19 1.36
N LEU A 113 12.01 10.81 2.14
CA LEU A 113 12.41 10.30 3.45
C LEU A 113 12.11 11.28 4.57
N ARG A 114 11.71 10.72 5.70
CA ARG A 114 11.64 11.39 7.00
C ARG A 114 12.71 10.81 7.92
N GLN A 115 13.39 11.67 8.67
CA GLN A 115 14.35 11.26 9.68
C GLN A 115 13.63 11.12 11.02
N THR A 116 13.69 9.93 11.60
CA THR A 116 13.33 9.74 13.01
C THR A 116 14.58 9.85 13.88
N THR A 117 14.41 9.78 15.20
CA THR A 117 15.55 9.82 16.14
C THR A 117 16.58 8.71 15.92
N ALA A 118 16.20 7.61 15.26
CA ALA A 118 17.07 6.44 15.07
C ALA A 118 17.27 6.02 13.60
N GLN A 119 16.34 6.34 12.69
CA GLN A 119 16.30 5.72 11.36
C GLN A 119 15.67 6.62 10.28
N TRP A 120 15.99 6.35 9.02
CA TRP A 120 15.24 6.89 7.88
C TRP A 120 14.03 6.00 7.57
N GLN A 121 12.90 6.64 7.35
CA GLN A 121 11.66 5.99 6.92
C GLN A 121 11.17 6.59 5.61
N VAL A 122 10.56 5.76 4.77
CA VAL A 122 9.91 6.23 3.54
C VAL A 122 8.58 6.88 3.89
N ILE A 123 8.40 8.11 3.44
CA ILE A 123 7.15 8.85 3.65
C ILE A 123 6.04 8.18 2.87
N ASN A 124 4.86 8.03 3.49
CA ASN A 124 3.71 7.40 2.85
C ASN A 124 4.00 5.96 2.38
N GLY A 125 4.91 5.26 3.08
CA GLY A 125 5.26 3.87 2.80
C GLY A 125 5.69 3.64 1.35
N ALA A 126 5.03 2.72 0.66
CA ALA A 126 5.36 2.39 -0.73
C ALA A 126 5.20 3.57 -1.70
N GLY A 127 4.25 4.48 -1.46
CA GLY A 127 3.99 5.65 -2.30
C GLY A 127 5.10 6.71 -2.29
N GLY A 128 6.02 6.67 -1.32
CA GLY A 128 7.21 7.54 -1.28
C GLY A 128 8.47 6.93 -1.89
N LYS A 129 8.37 5.74 -2.49
CA LYS A 129 9.45 5.09 -3.23
C LYS A 129 9.13 5.06 -4.71
N PHE A 130 10.10 5.46 -5.53
CA PHE A 130 10.06 5.30 -6.98
C PHE A 130 11.26 4.46 -7.42
N ARG A 131 11.01 3.35 -8.11
CA ARG A 131 12.05 2.55 -8.78
C ARG A 131 12.41 3.23 -10.10
N LEU A 132 13.69 3.36 -10.38
CA LEU A 132 14.20 3.99 -11.59
C LEU A 132 14.78 2.91 -12.50
N ARG A 133 14.26 2.79 -13.74
CA ARG A 133 14.74 1.79 -14.69
C ARG A 133 14.81 2.37 -16.08
N GLY A 134 16.00 2.40 -16.67
CA GLY A 134 16.21 3.00 -17.99
C GLY A 134 15.82 4.48 -18.02
N GLN A 135 14.76 4.81 -18.77
CA GLN A 135 14.23 6.18 -18.88
C GLN A 135 12.89 6.36 -18.14
N GLU A 136 12.56 5.45 -17.22
CA GLU A 136 11.29 5.43 -16.51
C GLU A 136 11.47 5.57 -15.00
N ALA A 137 10.54 6.30 -14.38
CA ALA A 137 10.30 6.28 -12.95
C ALA A 137 8.99 5.53 -12.69
N MET A 138 9.03 4.55 -11.79
CA MET A 138 7.95 3.61 -11.54
C MET A 138 7.57 3.63 -10.05
N SER A 139 6.28 3.68 -9.74
CA SER A 139 5.75 3.43 -8.40
C SER A 139 4.76 2.28 -8.48
N ASP A 140 5.13 1.14 -7.90
CA ASP A 140 4.27 -0.06 -7.89
C ASP A 140 3.00 0.21 -7.05
N ASP A 141 3.10 0.98 -5.97
CA ASP A 141 1.95 1.33 -5.12
C ASP A 141 0.94 2.23 -5.82
N LEU A 142 1.45 3.26 -6.52
CA LEU A 142 0.61 4.20 -7.25
C LEU A 142 0.27 3.72 -8.66
N GLN A 143 0.83 2.59 -9.09
CA GLN A 143 0.75 2.07 -10.46
C GLN A 143 1.12 3.15 -11.51
N ILE A 144 2.14 3.96 -11.19
CA ILE A 144 2.65 5.03 -12.05
C ILE A 144 3.86 4.51 -12.80
N VAL A 145 3.88 4.72 -14.12
CA VAL A 145 5.09 4.65 -14.95
C VAL A 145 5.16 5.91 -15.79
N GLU A 146 6.27 6.63 -15.70
CA GLU A 146 6.43 7.90 -16.41
C GLU A 146 7.88 8.18 -16.80
N SER A 147 8.08 9.18 -17.66
CA SER A 147 9.40 9.62 -18.10
C SER A 147 10.24 10.08 -16.91
N LEU A 148 11.42 9.46 -16.74
CA LEU A 148 12.38 9.81 -15.71
C LEU A 148 12.77 11.29 -15.75
N ASP A 149 13.00 11.84 -16.95
CA ASP A 149 13.39 13.24 -17.11
C ASP A 149 12.25 14.18 -16.65
N SER A 150 11.00 13.93 -17.06
CA SER A 150 9.85 14.73 -16.63
C SER A 150 9.60 14.62 -15.12
N PHE A 151 9.74 13.42 -14.58
CA PHE A 151 9.63 13.13 -13.16
C PHE A 151 10.66 13.90 -12.35
N LEU A 152 11.96 13.76 -12.67
CA LEU A 152 13.04 14.41 -11.95
C LEU A 152 12.94 15.95 -12.03
N VAL A 153 12.57 16.51 -13.19
CA VAL A 153 12.31 17.96 -13.32
C VAL A 153 11.20 18.40 -12.37
N SER A 154 10.10 17.64 -12.31
CA SER A 154 8.96 17.96 -11.45
C SER A 154 9.33 17.92 -9.97
N VAL A 155 10.03 16.87 -9.54
CA VAL A 155 10.48 16.73 -8.15
C VAL A 155 11.51 17.79 -7.78
N ALA A 156 12.48 18.05 -8.65
CA ALA A 156 13.49 19.09 -8.44
C ALA A 156 12.86 20.48 -8.30
N ALA A 157 11.89 20.82 -9.16
CA ALA A 157 11.16 22.08 -9.08
C ALA A 157 10.39 22.21 -7.75
N LEU A 158 9.78 21.14 -7.25
CA LEU A 158 9.12 21.13 -5.94
C LEU A 158 10.14 21.29 -4.80
N CYS A 159 11.27 20.57 -4.83
CA CYS A 159 12.32 20.67 -3.81
C CYS A 159 12.95 22.07 -3.77
N ALA A 160 13.11 22.70 -4.94
CA ALA A 160 13.57 24.07 -5.11
C ALA A 160 12.64 25.11 -4.45
N THR A 161 11.37 24.80 -4.22
CA THR A 161 10.49 25.69 -3.42
C THR A 161 10.80 25.66 -1.92
N ARG A 162 11.52 24.62 -1.46
CA ARG A 162 11.88 24.40 -0.06
C ARG A 162 13.31 24.83 0.29
N THR A 163 14.17 25.06 -0.70
CA THR A 163 15.58 25.44 -0.47
C THR A 163 16.04 26.48 -1.48
N ALA A 164 16.94 27.39 -1.07
CA ALA A 164 17.52 28.39 -1.98
C ALA A 164 18.51 27.78 -3.01
N ALA A 165 18.90 26.51 -2.84
CA ALA A 165 19.80 25.81 -3.74
C ALA A 165 18.99 25.08 -4.82
N GLN A 166 19.18 25.47 -6.09
CA GLN A 166 18.61 24.75 -7.23
C GLN A 166 19.48 23.53 -7.53
N PRO A 167 18.97 22.28 -7.42
CA PRO A 167 19.69 21.13 -7.94
C PRO A 167 19.87 21.29 -9.46
N THR A 168 21.10 21.18 -9.95
CA THR A 168 21.40 21.35 -11.38
C THR A 168 21.10 20.06 -12.16
N VAL A 169 20.57 20.20 -13.38
CA VAL A 169 20.28 19.08 -14.31
C VAL A 169 21.51 18.19 -14.57
N ALA A 170 22.72 18.75 -14.48
CA ALA A 170 23.97 18.03 -14.60
C ALA A 170 24.14 16.91 -13.54
N LEU A 171 23.54 17.06 -12.35
CA LEU A 171 23.53 16.02 -11.31
C LEU A 171 22.79 14.74 -11.76
N TRP A 172 21.91 14.84 -12.76
CA TRP A 172 21.04 13.73 -13.16
C TRP A 172 21.69 12.80 -14.19
N GLY A 173 22.80 13.23 -14.81
CA GLY A 173 23.48 12.54 -15.91
C GLY A 173 24.45 11.42 -15.51
N VAL A 174 24.71 11.22 -14.21
CA VAL A 174 25.81 10.36 -13.73
C VAL A 174 25.53 8.85 -13.90
N ASP A 175 24.26 8.42 -13.97
CA ASP A 175 23.87 7.01 -14.12
C ASP A 175 22.73 6.83 -15.14
N ARG A 176 22.93 7.26 -16.39
CA ARG A 176 22.06 6.85 -17.51
C ARG A 176 22.59 5.53 -18.06
N VAL A 177 22.05 4.39 -17.60
CA VAL A 177 22.26 3.12 -18.30
C VAL A 177 21.62 3.26 -19.69
N THR A 178 22.43 3.26 -20.75
CA THR A 178 22.07 3.65 -22.12
C THR A 178 21.41 2.55 -22.96
N THR A 179 21.06 1.39 -22.40
CA THR A 179 20.41 0.33 -23.18
C THR A 179 18.95 0.67 -23.48
N PRO A 180 18.58 0.89 -24.76
CA PRO A 180 17.18 1.08 -25.16
C PRO A 180 16.47 -0.27 -25.09
N HIS A 181 15.52 -0.44 -24.17
CA HIS A 181 14.56 -1.54 -24.25
C HIS A 181 13.25 -1.01 -24.83
N GLN A 182 12.79 -1.65 -25.89
CA GLN A 182 11.57 -1.26 -26.60
C GLN A 182 10.35 -1.41 -25.70
N LEU A 183 9.57 -0.32 -25.66
CA LEU A 183 8.25 -0.19 -25.08
C LEU A 183 7.24 -1.12 -25.79
N SER A 184 6.79 -2.19 -25.12
CA SER A 184 5.45 -2.79 -25.25
C SER A 184 5.41 -4.20 -24.61
N ALA A 185 5.11 -4.26 -23.30
CA ALA A 185 4.55 -5.45 -22.61
C ALA A 185 4.30 -5.27 -21.09
N LEU A 186 4.66 -4.14 -20.48
CA LEU A 186 4.68 -4.01 -19.01
C LEU A 186 3.32 -3.72 -18.33
N HIS A 187 2.20 -3.77 -19.05
CA HIS A 187 0.88 -3.85 -18.39
C HIS A 187 0.57 -5.26 -17.84
N ALA A 188 1.46 -6.24 -18.01
CA ALA A 188 1.24 -7.62 -17.57
C ALA A 188 2.37 -8.24 -16.74
N THR A 189 3.33 -7.46 -16.23
CA THR A 189 4.54 -8.02 -15.57
C THR A 189 5.00 -7.28 -14.32
N ALA A 190 4.05 -6.80 -13.49
CA ALA A 190 4.29 -6.69 -12.04
C ALA A 190 4.00 -8.02 -11.30
N GLN A 191 3.45 -9.01 -11.99
CA GLN A 191 3.66 -10.41 -11.64
C GLN A 191 5.02 -10.83 -12.20
N GLN A 192 5.97 -11.11 -11.30
CA GLN A 192 6.95 -12.22 -11.37
C GLN A 192 8.18 -11.86 -10.54
N THR A 193 8.14 -12.21 -9.25
CA THR A 193 9.16 -13.11 -8.67
C THR A 193 8.49 -13.90 -7.54
N GLY A 194 8.13 -15.15 -7.84
CA GLY A 194 7.83 -16.19 -6.84
C GLY A 194 6.46 -16.08 -6.16
N THR A 195 5.52 -16.94 -6.56
CA THR A 195 4.47 -17.49 -5.69
C THR A 195 3.87 -16.52 -4.68
N ALA A 196 2.81 -15.81 -5.08
CA ALA A 196 2.01 -15.03 -4.13
C ALA A 196 1.68 -15.93 -2.93
N HIS A 197 2.05 -15.48 -1.73
CA HIS A 197 1.66 -16.17 -0.51
C HIS A 197 0.16 -16.41 -0.54
N LYS A 198 -0.35 -17.47 0.07
CA LYS A 198 -1.80 -17.65 0.19
C LYS A 198 -2.16 -18.52 1.38
N TRP A 199 -3.40 -18.37 1.86
CA TRP A 199 -3.96 -19.30 2.83
C TRP A 199 -4.06 -20.70 2.20
N ALA A 200 -3.83 -21.74 3.03
CA ALA A 200 -3.87 -23.13 2.57
C ALA A 200 -5.22 -23.49 1.94
N SER A 201 -5.21 -24.27 0.86
CA SER A 201 -6.42 -24.72 0.13
C SER A 201 -6.44 -26.26 0.02
N PRO A 202 -7.59 -26.94 -0.22
CA PRO A 202 -8.95 -26.41 -0.46
C PRO A 202 -9.66 -25.93 0.83
N HIS A 203 -10.69 -25.07 0.67
CA HIS A 203 -11.42 -24.36 1.74
C HIS A 203 -10.56 -23.44 2.59
N ALA A 204 -9.86 -22.54 1.90
CA ALA A 204 -9.05 -21.54 2.55
C ALA A 204 -9.94 -20.65 3.43
N GLY A 205 -9.49 -20.34 4.63
CA GLY A 205 -10.22 -19.45 5.51
C GLY A 205 -9.36 -19.06 6.70
N ALA A 206 -9.73 -17.94 7.31
CA ALA A 206 -9.03 -17.44 8.48
C ALA A 206 -10.05 -17.10 9.57
N THR A 207 -9.82 -17.61 10.77
CA THR A 207 -10.53 -17.17 11.97
C THR A 207 -9.80 -15.96 12.54
N TYR A 208 -10.52 -14.87 12.80
CA TYR A 208 -9.97 -13.65 13.35
C TYR A 208 -10.67 -13.22 14.64
N TYR A 209 -9.94 -12.49 15.48
CA TYR A 209 -10.42 -11.99 16.76
C TYR A 209 -10.32 -10.47 16.79
N VAL A 210 -11.24 -9.82 17.48
CA VAL A 210 -11.34 -8.35 17.50
C VAL A 210 -11.12 -7.83 18.91
N ASN A 211 -10.22 -6.87 19.07
CA ASN A 211 -10.19 -6.00 20.22
C ASN A 211 -10.90 -4.67 19.87
N THR A 212 -11.97 -4.36 20.59
CA THR A 212 -12.74 -3.11 20.38
C THR A 212 -12.19 -1.97 21.25
N ASN A 213 -10.87 -1.90 21.43
CA ASN A 213 -10.17 -0.99 22.35
C ASN A 213 -10.03 0.45 21.81
N SER A 214 -11.06 0.97 21.17
CA SER A 214 -11.10 2.37 20.73
C SER A 214 -11.72 3.25 21.82
N ALA A 215 -11.07 4.37 22.14
CA ALA A 215 -11.61 5.34 23.09
C ALA A 215 -12.84 6.09 22.53
N GLN A 216 -13.08 6.02 21.21
CA GLN A 216 -14.17 6.70 20.53
C GLN A 216 -15.54 6.01 20.74
N PHE A 217 -15.54 4.70 21.05
CA PHE A 217 -16.75 3.88 21.12
C PHE A 217 -16.85 3.18 22.47
N THR A 218 -17.51 3.82 23.44
CA THR A 218 -17.56 3.35 24.83
C THR A 218 -18.93 2.85 25.29
N SER A 219 -20.01 3.20 24.58
CA SER A 219 -21.33 2.65 24.89
C SER A 219 -21.46 1.22 24.33
N PRO A 220 -22.23 0.32 24.98
CA PRO A 220 -22.43 -1.05 24.47
C PRO A 220 -22.89 -1.09 23.01
N THR A 221 -23.83 -0.21 22.64
CA THR A 221 -24.32 -0.09 21.27
C THR A 221 -23.23 0.33 20.28
N ALA A 222 -22.41 1.32 20.64
CA ALA A 222 -21.32 1.78 19.77
C ALA A 222 -20.24 0.70 19.60
N VAL A 223 -19.94 -0.05 20.66
CA VAL A 223 -19.03 -1.20 20.60
C VAL A 223 -19.57 -2.31 19.69
N ASP A 224 -20.89 -2.56 19.75
CA ASP A 224 -21.54 -3.52 18.87
C ASP A 224 -21.55 -3.05 17.41
N GLU A 225 -21.81 -1.77 17.14
CA GLU A 225 -21.73 -1.18 15.79
C GLU A 225 -20.32 -1.29 15.21
N LEU A 226 -19.28 -0.93 16.00
CA LEU A 226 -17.88 -1.11 15.61
C LEU A 226 -17.59 -2.57 15.25
N ARG A 227 -17.96 -3.52 16.12
CA ARG A 227 -17.74 -4.95 15.85
C ARG A 227 -18.47 -5.40 14.58
N ASN A 228 -19.72 -4.95 14.40
CA ASN A 228 -20.53 -5.31 13.25
C ASN A 228 -19.96 -4.75 11.94
N ALA A 229 -19.38 -3.54 11.94
CA ALA A 229 -18.69 -3.00 10.76
C ALA A 229 -17.49 -3.88 10.34
N ILE A 230 -16.72 -4.38 11.31
CA ILE A 230 -15.60 -5.29 11.04
C ILE A 230 -16.10 -6.63 10.48
N ILE A 231 -17.19 -7.18 11.05
CA ILE A 231 -17.81 -8.41 10.57
C ILE A 231 -18.39 -8.25 9.16
N ALA A 232 -19.04 -7.12 8.87
CA ALA A 232 -19.57 -6.81 7.54
C ALA A 232 -18.46 -6.72 6.47
N ALA A 233 -17.34 -6.09 6.82
CA ALA A 233 -16.17 -6.02 5.95
C ALA A 233 -15.61 -7.41 5.61
N ALA A 234 -15.51 -8.29 6.61
CA ALA A 234 -15.08 -9.69 6.41
C ALA A 234 -16.08 -10.50 5.56
N ALA A 235 -17.38 -10.30 5.77
CA ALA A 235 -18.44 -10.97 5.03
C ALA A 235 -18.43 -10.59 3.54
N THR A 236 -18.07 -9.33 3.21
CA THR A 236 -17.97 -8.85 1.83
C THR A 236 -17.06 -9.72 0.96
N TRP A 237 -15.96 -10.22 1.52
CA TRP A 237 -15.06 -11.15 0.83
C TRP A 237 -15.50 -12.62 0.92
N SER A 238 -16.20 -13.00 1.99
CA SER A 238 -16.64 -14.38 2.24
C SER A 238 -17.87 -14.79 1.41
N ASP A 239 -18.68 -13.81 0.99
CA ASP A 239 -19.95 -14.04 0.28
C ASP A 239 -19.79 -14.09 -1.25
N ILE A 240 -18.56 -14.12 -1.76
CA ILE A 240 -18.29 -14.13 -3.20
C ILE A 240 -18.51 -15.54 -3.75
N ALA A 241 -19.55 -15.69 -4.56
CA ALA A 241 -19.98 -16.98 -5.09
C ALA A 241 -18.88 -17.75 -5.86
N SER A 242 -17.99 -17.04 -6.55
CA SER A 242 -16.90 -17.60 -7.35
C SER A 242 -15.62 -17.90 -6.57
N ALA A 243 -15.54 -17.55 -5.28
CA ALA A 243 -14.37 -17.78 -4.44
C ALA A 243 -14.63 -18.87 -3.36
N ASP A 244 -13.62 -19.72 -3.12
CA ASP A 244 -13.59 -20.70 -2.02
C ASP A 244 -12.73 -20.17 -0.88
N PHE A 245 -13.18 -19.05 -0.30
CA PHE A 245 -12.56 -18.42 0.86
C PHE A 245 -13.61 -17.93 1.86
N ALA A 246 -13.34 -18.05 3.16
CA ALA A 246 -14.18 -17.45 4.20
C ALA A 246 -13.38 -16.89 5.38
N LEU A 247 -13.78 -15.71 5.85
CA LEU A 247 -13.33 -15.10 7.09
C LEU A 247 -14.34 -15.39 8.19
N HIS A 248 -13.86 -15.83 9.35
CA HIS A 248 -14.71 -16.23 10.47
C HIS A 248 -14.40 -15.42 11.71
N TYR A 249 -15.39 -14.69 12.23
CA TYR A 249 -15.25 -14.01 13.51
C TYR A 249 -15.20 -15.04 14.65
N GLY A 250 -14.06 -15.11 15.35
CA GLY A 250 -13.79 -16.04 16.44
C GLY A 250 -14.10 -15.50 17.84
N GLY A 251 -14.44 -14.22 17.98
CA GLY A 251 -14.73 -13.57 19.25
C GLY A 251 -13.79 -12.42 19.60
N ALA A 252 -13.74 -12.05 20.87
CA ALA A 252 -12.90 -10.95 21.35
C ALA A 252 -11.45 -11.41 21.61
N THR A 253 -10.48 -10.51 21.39
CA THR A 253 -9.10 -10.65 21.88
C THR A 253 -8.74 -9.49 22.81
N GLY A 254 -7.75 -9.70 23.68
CA GLY A 254 -7.15 -8.68 24.53
C GLY A 254 -5.88 -8.05 23.94
N ALA A 255 -5.47 -8.43 22.72
CA ALA A 255 -4.26 -7.89 22.09
C ALA A 255 -4.39 -6.40 21.78
N THR A 256 -3.33 -5.64 22.05
CA THR A 256 -3.27 -4.18 21.83
C THR A 256 -2.12 -3.77 20.92
N ALA A 257 -1.48 -4.74 20.27
CA ALA A 257 -0.42 -4.55 19.29
C ALA A 257 -0.37 -5.78 18.39
N THR A 258 -0.09 -5.57 17.10
CA THR A 258 0.15 -6.66 16.16
C THR A 258 1.42 -7.42 16.51
N SER A 259 1.42 -8.73 16.32
CA SER A 259 2.53 -9.60 16.72
C SER A 259 2.35 -11.00 16.15
N TYR A 260 3.41 -11.58 15.58
CA TYR A 260 3.43 -12.99 15.21
C TYR A 260 3.20 -13.89 16.43
N ASN A 261 1.96 -14.34 16.66
CA ASN A 261 1.54 -15.07 17.86
C ASN A 261 0.63 -16.28 17.60
N GLY A 262 0.36 -16.58 16.34
CA GLY A 262 -0.52 -17.63 15.85
C GLY A 262 -2.01 -17.28 15.85
N VAL A 263 -2.37 -16.01 16.07
CA VAL A 263 -3.75 -15.52 16.12
C VAL A 263 -3.90 -14.37 15.14
N ASN A 264 -4.97 -14.39 14.35
CA ASN A 264 -5.28 -13.28 13.46
C ASN A 264 -6.07 -12.21 14.22
N GLU A 265 -5.50 -11.04 14.44
CA GLU A 265 -6.04 -10.04 15.37
C GLU A 265 -6.33 -8.70 14.69
N ILE A 266 -7.49 -8.13 14.99
CA ILE A 266 -7.91 -6.79 14.53
C ILE A 266 -8.06 -5.90 15.76
N LEU A 267 -7.28 -4.82 15.83
CA LEU A 267 -7.16 -4.02 17.05
C LEU A 267 -6.89 -2.55 16.75
N PHE A 268 -7.17 -1.68 17.74
CA PHE A 268 -6.93 -0.25 17.65
C PHE A 268 -5.59 0.13 18.30
N MET A 269 -4.84 1.02 17.66
CA MET A 269 -3.55 1.56 18.14
C MET A 269 -3.47 3.07 17.87
N HIS A 270 -2.83 3.82 18.77
CA HIS A 270 -2.49 5.22 18.49
C HIS A 270 -1.25 5.28 17.60
N LYS A 271 -1.41 5.77 16.36
CA LYS A 271 -0.32 5.81 15.35
C LYS A 271 -0.01 7.25 14.90
N GLY A 272 -0.72 8.23 15.43
CA GLY A 272 -0.61 9.65 15.16
C GLY A 272 -1.40 10.08 13.92
N ALA A 273 -1.49 11.40 13.72
CA ALA A 273 -2.30 12.01 12.65
C ALA A 273 -1.66 11.98 11.25
N THR A 274 -0.42 11.47 11.12
CA THR A 274 0.30 11.42 9.83
C THR A 274 0.49 10.01 9.30
N GLU A 275 0.21 9.00 10.12
CA GLU A 275 0.27 7.60 9.70
C GLU A 275 -1.06 7.21 9.04
N ARG A 276 -1.04 6.17 8.20
CA ARG A 276 -2.23 5.61 7.57
C ARG A 276 -3.33 5.21 8.57
N ALA A 277 -4.55 5.13 8.07
CA ALA A 277 -5.75 4.88 8.87
C ALA A 277 -5.83 3.43 9.37
N ALA A 278 -5.37 2.46 8.58
CA ALA A 278 -5.27 1.07 8.97
C ALA A 278 -4.16 0.38 8.17
N ALA A 279 -3.77 -0.82 8.58
CA ALA A 279 -2.89 -1.67 7.78
C ALA A 279 -2.98 -3.14 8.17
N ALA A 280 -2.90 -4.00 7.17
CA ALA A 280 -2.63 -5.42 7.35
C ALA A 280 -1.14 -5.73 7.57
N GLU A 281 -0.86 -6.73 8.39
CA GLU A 281 0.46 -7.38 8.51
C GLU A 281 0.24 -8.88 8.28
N VAL A 282 0.94 -9.49 7.31
CA VAL A 282 0.68 -10.88 6.90
C VAL A 282 1.94 -11.72 6.99
N TRP A 283 1.91 -12.80 7.77
CA TRP A 283 3.02 -13.74 7.92
C TRP A 283 2.83 -14.98 7.07
N TYR A 284 3.93 -15.43 6.49
CA TYR A 284 3.98 -16.60 5.61
C TYR A 284 5.23 -17.43 5.87
N THR A 285 5.15 -18.71 5.53
CA THR A 285 6.28 -19.65 5.66
C THR A 285 7.05 -19.79 4.35
N ALA A 286 8.20 -20.46 4.38
CA ALA A 286 9.06 -20.66 3.21
C ALA A 286 8.33 -21.24 1.98
N ASP A 287 7.32 -22.09 2.20
CA ASP A 287 6.48 -22.67 1.15
C ASP A 287 5.37 -21.74 0.64
N GLN A 288 5.36 -20.48 1.13
CA GLN A 288 4.46 -19.40 0.76
C GLN A 288 3.04 -19.57 1.32
N THR A 289 2.86 -20.46 2.30
CA THR A 289 1.60 -20.56 3.02
C THR A 289 1.48 -19.43 4.03
N ILE A 290 0.40 -18.65 3.95
CA ILE A 290 0.04 -17.69 5.00
C ILE A 290 -0.33 -18.46 6.26
N VAL A 291 0.26 -18.06 7.37
CA VAL A 291 0.05 -18.67 8.69
C VAL A 291 -0.64 -17.73 9.67
N GLU A 292 -0.58 -16.43 9.42
CA GLU A 292 -1.17 -15.40 10.29
C GLU A 292 -1.34 -14.08 9.54
N ALA A 293 -2.35 -13.31 9.91
CA ALA A 293 -2.53 -11.95 9.46
C ALA A 293 -3.22 -11.10 10.54
N ASP A 294 -2.70 -9.91 10.77
CA ASP A 294 -3.26 -8.93 11.69
C ASP A 294 -3.73 -7.68 10.95
N ILE A 295 -4.59 -6.87 11.59
CA ILE A 295 -4.90 -5.51 11.18
C ILE A 295 -4.80 -4.59 12.39
N TRP A 296 -3.97 -3.55 12.29
CA TRP A 296 -4.07 -2.42 13.21
C TRP A 296 -4.88 -1.29 12.60
N ILE A 297 -5.70 -0.64 13.42
CA ILE A 297 -6.54 0.51 13.07
C ILE A 297 -6.04 1.71 13.87
N ASN A 298 -5.82 2.84 13.21
CA ASN A 298 -5.30 4.05 13.84
C ASN A 298 -6.40 4.78 14.62
N ASP A 299 -6.35 4.71 15.95
CA ASP A 299 -7.36 5.29 16.84
C ASP A 299 -7.27 6.84 16.94
N ASP A 300 -6.29 7.47 16.28
CA ASP A 300 -6.16 8.92 16.22
C ASP A 300 -6.99 9.56 15.08
N TYR A 301 -7.60 8.74 14.21
CA TYR A 301 -8.55 9.19 13.18
C TYR A 301 -9.99 9.17 13.72
N GLN A 302 -10.86 10.03 13.16
CA GLN A 302 -12.29 10.00 13.47
C GLN A 302 -12.97 8.91 12.65
N TRP A 303 -13.59 7.94 13.31
CA TRP A 303 -14.19 6.78 12.64
C TRP A 303 -15.72 6.85 12.59
N ASN A 304 -16.28 6.48 11.44
CA ASN A 304 -17.67 6.11 11.32
C ASN A 304 -17.79 4.58 11.34
N VAL A 305 -18.62 4.07 12.25
CA VAL A 305 -18.88 2.61 12.41
C VAL A 305 -20.29 2.20 12.00
N ALA A 306 -21.15 3.16 11.68
CA ALA A 306 -22.54 2.93 11.29
C ALA A 306 -23.09 4.08 10.45
N GLY A 307 -23.94 3.73 9.48
CA GLY A 307 -24.59 4.71 8.61
C GLY A 307 -23.62 5.37 7.62
N THR A 308 -23.81 6.67 7.40
CA THR A 308 -23.01 7.49 6.46
C THR A 308 -21.98 8.32 7.23
N PRO A 309 -20.69 8.29 6.86
CA PRO A 309 -19.66 9.10 7.50
C PRO A 309 -19.88 10.60 7.28
N ALA A 310 -19.59 11.40 8.30
CA ALA A 310 -19.42 12.84 8.15
C ALA A 310 -18.18 13.16 7.30
N ALA A 311 -18.08 14.41 6.81
CA ALA A 311 -17.03 14.83 5.89
C ALA A 311 -15.59 14.64 6.43
N ASN A 312 -15.41 14.61 7.75
CA ASN A 312 -14.14 14.41 8.44
C ASN A 312 -13.95 13.00 9.02
N GLU A 313 -14.92 12.11 8.85
CA GLU A 313 -14.85 10.73 9.35
C GLU A 313 -14.34 9.78 8.27
N VAL A 314 -13.60 8.75 8.69
CA VAL A 314 -13.21 7.62 7.86
C VAL A 314 -14.22 6.50 8.09
N ASP A 315 -14.73 5.90 7.02
CA ASP A 315 -15.64 4.76 7.07
C ASP A 315 -14.89 3.48 7.45
N LEU A 316 -15.15 2.92 8.64
CA LEU A 316 -14.41 1.76 9.17
C LEU A 316 -14.60 0.52 8.31
N GLU A 317 -15.82 0.24 7.86
CA GLU A 317 -16.14 -0.92 7.02
C GLU A 317 -15.38 -0.83 5.68
N SER A 318 -15.38 0.34 5.05
CA SER A 318 -14.64 0.57 3.79
C SER A 318 -13.13 0.39 3.96
N ALA A 319 -12.56 0.91 5.05
CA ALA A 319 -11.14 0.74 5.35
C ALA A 319 -10.81 -0.74 5.56
N LEU A 320 -11.63 -1.49 6.30
CA LEU A 320 -11.34 -2.91 6.56
C LEU A 320 -11.64 -3.82 5.38
N ILE A 321 -12.57 -3.50 4.49
CA ILE A 321 -12.72 -4.24 3.23
C ILE A 321 -11.40 -4.17 2.44
N HIS A 322 -10.75 -3.00 2.42
CA HIS A 322 -9.44 -2.85 1.80
C HIS A 322 -8.37 -3.72 2.50
N GLU A 323 -8.24 -3.61 3.82
CA GLU A 323 -7.24 -4.38 4.58
C GLU A 323 -7.44 -5.90 4.50
N PHE A 324 -8.69 -6.38 4.54
CA PHE A 324 -8.99 -7.79 4.32
C PHE A 324 -8.64 -8.24 2.90
N GLY A 325 -8.72 -7.37 1.90
CA GLY A 325 -8.23 -7.68 0.56
C GLY A 325 -6.73 -8.02 0.56
N HIS A 326 -5.95 -7.40 1.43
CA HIS A 326 -4.54 -7.75 1.60
C HIS A 326 -4.30 -9.08 2.33
N TRP A 327 -5.18 -9.50 3.25
CA TRP A 327 -5.14 -10.86 3.79
C TRP A 327 -5.33 -11.91 2.69
N LEU A 328 -6.04 -11.54 1.62
CA LEU A 328 -6.27 -12.35 0.44
C LEU A 328 -5.18 -12.17 -0.62
N ILE A 329 -4.17 -11.34 -0.35
CA ILE A 329 -3.00 -11.08 -1.20
C ILE A 329 -3.40 -10.35 -2.49
N LEU A 330 -4.50 -9.59 -2.42
CA LEU A 330 -4.81 -8.61 -3.44
C LEU A 330 -3.88 -7.40 -3.26
N ASN A 331 -3.25 -7.01 -4.37
CA ASN A 331 -2.46 -5.80 -4.44
C ASN A 331 -3.35 -4.58 -4.67
N HIS A 332 -2.79 -3.40 -4.42
CA HIS A 332 -3.41 -2.15 -4.82
C HIS A 332 -3.72 -2.10 -6.32
N THR A 333 -4.78 -1.38 -6.67
CA THR A 333 -5.15 -1.12 -8.06
C THR A 333 -5.08 0.37 -8.40
N ALA A 334 -4.95 0.67 -9.68
CA ALA A 334 -5.04 2.04 -10.19
C ALA A 334 -6.48 2.54 -10.33
N TYR A 335 -7.49 1.66 -10.18
CA TYR A 335 -8.88 1.97 -10.45
C TYR A 335 -9.54 2.62 -9.24
N PRO A 336 -9.93 3.91 -9.29
CA PRO A 336 -10.47 4.59 -8.11
C PRO A 336 -11.77 4.00 -7.57
N THR A 337 -12.46 3.17 -8.34
CA THR A 337 -13.69 2.46 -7.97
C THR A 337 -13.43 1.17 -7.18
N SER A 338 -12.30 0.48 -7.40
CA SER A 338 -11.91 -0.78 -6.75
C SER A 338 -11.73 -0.59 -5.25
N VAL A 339 -12.24 -1.48 -4.41
CA VAL A 339 -11.99 -1.39 -2.95
C VAL A 339 -10.49 -1.46 -2.62
N MET A 340 -9.69 -2.06 -3.50
CA MET A 340 -8.23 -2.12 -3.42
C MET A 340 -7.50 -0.88 -3.95
N TYR A 341 -8.20 0.21 -4.28
CA TYR A 341 -7.54 1.50 -4.54
C TYR A 341 -6.88 2.01 -3.24
N PRO A 342 -5.60 2.42 -3.25
CA PRO A 342 -4.82 2.76 -2.04
C PRO A 342 -5.27 4.00 -1.26
N ARG A 343 -6.36 4.66 -1.66
CA ARG A 343 -6.83 5.89 -1.03
C ARG A 343 -8.31 5.82 -0.73
N LEU A 344 -8.64 6.13 0.52
CA LEU A 344 -10.01 6.37 0.99
C LEU A 344 -10.10 7.82 1.47
N ALA A 345 -10.99 8.61 0.86
CA ALA A 345 -11.26 9.96 1.31
C ALA A 345 -12.19 9.94 2.54
N THR A 346 -12.03 10.91 3.45
CA THR A 346 -13.00 11.11 4.53
C THR A 346 -14.38 11.45 3.96
N GLY A 347 -15.44 11.00 4.62
CA GLY A 347 -16.82 11.13 4.16
C GLY A 347 -17.19 10.26 2.96
N ALA A 348 -16.27 9.44 2.43
CA ALA A 348 -16.54 8.51 1.34
C ALA A 348 -16.89 7.11 1.85
N ILE A 349 -17.72 6.40 1.09
CA ILE A 349 -18.10 5.00 1.32
C ILE A 349 -17.57 4.15 0.17
N LYS A 350 -16.99 2.99 0.48
CA LYS A 350 -16.43 2.04 -0.48
C LYS A 350 -16.65 0.58 -0.04
N ARG A 351 -17.91 0.24 0.23
CA ARG A 351 -18.32 -1.06 0.79
C ARG A 351 -18.74 -2.10 -0.26
N THR A 352 -18.54 -1.82 -1.54
CA THR A 352 -19.00 -2.68 -2.64
C THR A 352 -17.82 -3.05 -3.53
N LEU A 353 -17.61 -4.35 -3.73
CA LEU A 353 -16.58 -4.88 -4.60
C LEU A 353 -16.88 -4.56 -6.07
N GLY A 354 -15.86 -4.14 -6.81
CA GLY A 354 -15.89 -4.07 -8.27
C GLY A 354 -15.64 -5.43 -8.93
N ASP A 355 -15.84 -5.49 -10.24
CA ASP A 355 -15.60 -6.70 -11.03
C ASP A 355 -14.13 -7.16 -10.93
N GLU A 356 -13.20 -6.21 -10.87
CA GLU A 356 -11.76 -6.43 -10.71
C GLU A 356 -11.41 -7.04 -9.35
N ASP A 357 -12.10 -6.63 -8.29
CA ASP A 357 -11.89 -7.13 -6.93
C ASP A 357 -12.36 -8.60 -6.84
N ILE A 358 -13.55 -8.88 -7.39
CA ILE A 358 -14.14 -10.22 -7.47
C ILE A 358 -13.28 -11.14 -8.35
N ALA A 359 -12.83 -10.67 -9.51
CA ALA A 359 -11.97 -11.43 -10.39
C ALA A 359 -10.62 -11.75 -9.72
N GLY A 360 -10.06 -10.80 -8.96
CA GLY A 360 -8.83 -10.97 -8.21
C GLY A 360 -8.90 -12.13 -7.22
N ILE A 361 -9.85 -12.09 -6.28
CA ILE A 361 -9.99 -13.15 -5.27
C ILE A 361 -10.36 -14.50 -5.91
N SER A 362 -11.21 -14.51 -6.94
CA SER A 362 -11.61 -15.74 -7.63
C SER A 362 -10.44 -16.40 -8.38
N ALA A 363 -9.45 -15.62 -8.82
CA ALA A 363 -8.24 -16.17 -9.41
C ALA A 363 -7.31 -16.81 -8.35
N ILE A 364 -7.30 -16.29 -7.13
CA ILE A 364 -6.45 -16.79 -6.03
C ILE A 364 -7.10 -18.01 -5.35
N TYR A 365 -8.41 -17.94 -5.08
CA TYR A 365 -9.20 -18.94 -4.38
C TYR A 365 -10.41 -19.39 -5.23
N PRO A 366 -10.23 -20.07 -6.38
CA PRO A 366 -11.35 -20.44 -7.24
C PRO A 366 -12.26 -21.47 -6.56
N ARG A 367 -13.58 -21.22 -6.56
CA ARG A 367 -14.55 -22.24 -6.18
C ARG A 367 -14.64 -23.30 -7.28
N ARG A 368 -14.39 -24.56 -6.91
CA ARG A 368 -14.36 -25.71 -7.82
C ARG A 368 -15.71 -26.40 -7.93
#